data_AF-A0A359KHJ4-F1
#
_entry.id   AF-A0A359KHJ4-F1
#
_cell.length_a   1.000
_cell.length_b   1.000
_cell.length_c   1.000
_cell.angle_alpha   90.00
_cell.angle_beta   90.00
_cell.angle_gamma   90.00
#
_symmetry.space_group_name_H-M   'P 1'
#
loop_
_entity.id
_entity.type
_entity.pdbx_description
1 polymer ?
#
loop_
_entity_poly.entity_id
_entity_poly.type
_entity_poly.pdbx_seq_one_letter_code
_entity_poly.pdbx_strand_id
1 'polypeptide(L)'
;VIAFAKLDGRMSGAPIILPARHLINIALALALVFLIGILIGTGGTAIWAFWGVFAIALILGATLIIPIGGADMPVVVSMLNSYSGWAAAALGFTLENIALIITGALVGSSGAILSYIMCKGMNRSFVSVILGGFGAEAGAAAGGGAVE
;
A
#
# COMPACT_ATOMS: atom_id res chain seq x y z
N VAL A 1 -9.91 2.81 -0.88
CA VAL A 1 -10.59 4.13 -0.95
C VAL A 1 -9.86 5.11 -1.85
N ILE A 2 -8.60 5.48 -1.55
CA ILE A 2 -7.83 6.43 -2.38
C ILE A 2 -7.69 5.99 -3.85
N ALA A 3 -7.38 4.71 -4.09
CA ALA A 3 -7.31 4.17 -5.46
C ALA A 3 -8.64 4.28 -6.22
N PHE A 4 -9.76 4.01 -5.54
CA PHE A 4 -11.11 4.20 -6.10
C PHE A 4 -11.36 5.67 -6.44
N ALA A 5 -11.07 6.60 -5.52
CA ALA A 5 -11.27 8.03 -5.74
C ALA A 5 -10.46 8.57 -6.93
N LYS A 6 -9.28 8.01 -7.21
CA LYS A 6 -8.47 8.35 -8.40
C LYS A 6 -9.05 7.80 -9.70
N LEU A 7 -9.58 6.57 -9.69
CA LEU A 7 -10.18 5.95 -10.87
C LEU A 7 -11.56 6.55 -11.21
N ASP A 8 -12.33 6.95 -10.19
CA ASP A 8 -13.62 7.61 -10.32
C ASP A 8 -13.51 9.11 -10.70
N GLY A 9 -12.29 9.65 -10.82
CA GLY A 9 -12.03 11.05 -11.18
C GLY A 9 -12.32 12.07 -10.07
N ARG A 10 -12.76 11.63 -8.88
CA ARG A 10 -12.99 12.50 -7.70
C ARG A 10 -11.70 13.07 -7.11
N MET A 11 -10.57 12.46 -7.39
CA MET A 11 -9.24 12.91 -6.98
C MET A 11 -8.30 12.87 -8.18
N SER A 12 -7.39 13.85 -8.28
CA SER A 12 -6.45 13.91 -9.40
C SER A 12 -5.65 12.60 -9.54
N GLY A 13 -5.59 12.10 -10.78
CA GLY A 13 -4.76 10.95 -11.14
C GLY A 13 -3.26 11.26 -11.17
N ALA A 14 -2.88 12.54 -11.04
CA ALA A 14 -1.48 12.94 -10.95
C ALA A 14 -0.86 12.49 -9.61
N PRO A 15 0.42 12.06 -9.60
CA PRO A 15 1.16 11.80 -8.37
C PRO A 15 1.19 13.06 -7.49
N ILE A 16 0.54 13.03 -6.32
CA ILE A 16 0.65 14.11 -5.34
C ILE A 16 1.83 13.79 -4.44
N ILE A 17 2.93 14.51 -4.62
CA ILE A 17 4.18 14.26 -3.91
C ILE A 17 4.21 15.13 -2.65
N LEU A 18 4.14 14.49 -1.48
CA LEU A 18 4.37 15.17 -0.21
C LEU A 18 5.88 15.40 0.01
N PRO A 19 6.28 16.57 0.55
CA PRO A 19 7.66 16.80 0.95
C PRO A 19 8.07 15.79 2.02
N ALA A 20 9.26 15.19 1.89
CA ALA A 20 9.82 14.18 2.80
C ALA A 20 8.96 12.90 3.00
N ARG A 21 8.20 12.47 1.98
CA ARG A 21 7.31 11.27 2.04
C ARG A 21 7.94 10.02 2.65
N HIS A 22 9.21 9.73 2.33
CA HIS A 22 9.90 8.53 2.82
C HIS A 22 10.16 8.64 4.32
N LEU A 23 10.56 9.81 4.79
CA LEU A 23 10.77 10.09 6.22
C LEU A 23 9.45 9.96 7.00
N ILE A 24 8.36 10.54 6.47
CA ILE A 24 7.03 10.48 7.09
C ILE A 24 6.55 9.01 7.16
N ASN A 25 6.64 8.27 6.06
CA ASN A 25 6.19 6.88 6.05
C ASN A 25 7.04 5.98 6.97
N ILE A 26 8.36 6.20 7.04
CA ILE A 26 9.24 5.48 7.97
C ILE A 26 8.88 5.84 9.41
N ALA A 27 8.68 7.12 9.73
CA ALA A 27 8.29 7.55 11.07
C ALA A 27 6.94 6.95 11.49
N LEU A 28 5.95 6.94 10.59
CA LEU A 28 4.65 6.31 10.84
C LEU A 28 4.78 4.79 11.03
N ALA A 29 5.61 4.11 10.23
CA ALA A 29 5.85 2.68 10.37
C ALA A 29 6.53 2.34 11.71
N LEU A 30 7.54 3.13 12.12
CA LEU A 30 8.19 2.95 13.42
C LEU A 30 7.23 3.22 14.58
N ALA A 31 6.41 4.27 14.49
CA ALA A 31 5.38 4.56 15.49
C ALA A 31 4.35 3.43 15.59
N LEU A 32 3.95 2.83 14.45
CA LEU A 32 3.04 1.69 14.41
C LEU A 32 3.65 0.47 15.13
N VAL A 33 4.90 0.11 14.81
CA VAL A 33 5.60 -1.01 15.45
C VAL A 33 5.76 -0.77 16.96
N PHE A 34 6.08 0.46 17.36
CA PHE A 34 6.21 0.85 18.77
C PHE A 34 4.89 0.68 19.54
N LEU A 35 3.77 1.16 18.98
CA LEU A 35 2.45 0.99 19.61
C LEU A 35 2.01 -0.47 19.69
N ILE A 36 2.33 -1.28 18.67
CA ILE A 36 2.11 -2.74 18.71
C ILE A 36 2.92 -3.36 19.86
N GLY A 37 4.18 -2.95 20.03
CA GLY A 37 5.02 -3.40 21.14
C GLY A 37 4.43 -3.07 22.52
N ILE A 38 3.87 -1.86 22.68
CA ILE A 38 3.14 -1.48 23.90
C ILE A 38 1.90 -2.35 24.11
N LEU A 39 1.13 -2.61 23.04
CA LEU A 39 -0.08 -3.42 23.13
C LEU A 39 0.24 -4.86 23.56
N ILE A 40 1.31 -5.45 23.00
CA ILE A 40 1.79 -6.77 23.38
C ILE A 40 2.30 -6.77 24.84
N GLY A 41 3.13 -5.79 25.21
CA GLY A 41 3.72 -5.70 26.55
C GLY A 41 2.70 -5.44 27.66
N THR A 42 1.56 -4.81 27.33
CA THR A 42 0.45 -4.54 28.26
C THR A 42 -0.66 -5.58 28.22
N GLY A 43 -0.50 -6.66 27.42
CA GLY A 43 -1.52 -7.69 27.25
C GLY A 43 -2.84 -7.17 26.68
N GLY A 44 -2.82 -6.09 25.90
CA GLY A 44 -4.01 -5.50 25.29
C GLY A 44 -4.79 -4.52 26.18
N THR A 45 -4.33 -4.24 27.40
CA THR A 45 -5.02 -3.31 28.32
C THR A 45 -4.90 -1.84 27.92
N ALA A 46 -3.86 -1.49 27.14
CA ALA A 46 -3.66 -0.15 26.61
C ALA A 46 -4.60 0.15 25.42
N ILE A 47 -5.88 0.41 25.70
CA ILE A 47 -6.91 0.72 24.69
C ILE A 47 -6.52 1.92 23.83
N TRP A 48 -5.83 2.91 24.40
CA TRP A 48 -5.32 4.07 23.67
C TRP A 48 -4.29 3.68 22.60
N ALA A 49 -3.46 2.67 22.85
CA ALA A 49 -2.48 2.19 21.89
C ALA A 49 -3.17 1.48 20.72
N PHE A 50 -4.25 0.73 20.98
CA PHE A 50 -5.08 0.12 19.93
C PHE A 50 -5.67 1.17 18.97
N TRP A 51 -6.31 2.22 19.51
CA TRP A 51 -6.85 3.30 18.68
C TRP A 51 -5.74 4.07 17.94
N GLY A 52 -4.57 4.21 18.57
CA GLY A 52 -3.38 4.77 17.91
C GLY A 52 -2.92 3.93 16.71
N VAL A 53 -2.83 2.61 16.85
CA VAL A 53 -2.50 1.69 15.75
C VAL A 53 -3.52 1.81 14.62
N PHE A 54 -4.81 1.83 14.94
CA PHE A 54 -5.88 1.98 13.95
C PHE A 54 -5.75 3.29 13.16
N ALA A 55 -5.58 4.42 13.84
CA ALA A 55 -5.44 5.72 13.20
C ALA A 55 -4.18 5.80 12.33
N ILE A 56 -3.03 5.34 12.83
CA ILE A 56 -1.76 5.35 12.09
C ILE A 56 -1.84 4.43 10.87
N ALA A 57 -2.45 3.25 10.98
CA ALA A 57 -2.61 2.33 9.86
C ALA A 57 -3.45 2.95 8.72
N LEU A 58 -4.51 3.67 9.05
CA LEU A 58 -5.32 4.41 8.06
C LEU A 58 -4.52 5.52 7.37
N ILE A 59 -3.79 6.32 8.16
CA ILE A 59 -2.96 7.42 7.62
C ILE A 59 -1.87 6.85 6.72
N LEU A 60 -1.14 5.82 7.18
CA LEU A 60 -0.07 5.17 6.44
C LEU A 60 -0.60 4.55 5.14
N GLY A 61 -1.78 3.92 5.16
CA GLY A 61 -2.43 3.44 3.96
C GLY A 61 -2.75 4.56 2.95
N ALA A 62 -3.20 5.72 3.43
CA ALA A 62 -3.44 6.88 2.57
C ALA A 62 -2.13 7.45 2.00
N THR A 63 -1.12 7.70 2.84
CA THR A 63 0.15 8.31 2.43
C THR A 63 0.97 7.44 1.49
N LEU A 64 0.82 6.11 1.53
CA LEU A 64 1.45 5.20 0.58
C LEU A 64 0.79 5.21 -0.81
N ILE A 65 -0.53 5.39 -0.90
CA ILE A 65 -1.27 5.30 -2.19
C ILE A 65 -1.35 6.65 -2.92
N ILE A 66 -1.38 7.77 -2.17
CA ILE A 66 -1.43 9.13 -2.73
C ILE A 66 -0.32 9.44 -3.75
N PRO A 67 0.96 9.06 -3.56
CA PRO A 67 2.02 9.38 -4.52
C PRO A 67 2.03 8.46 -5.76
N ILE A 68 1.20 7.42 -5.82
CA ILE A 68 1.18 6.51 -6.97
C ILE A 68 0.36 7.14 -8.10
N GLY A 69 0.85 7.08 -9.34
CA GLY A 69 0.15 7.65 -10.50
C GLY A 69 -1.11 6.86 -10.88
N GLY A 70 -2.09 7.54 -11.50
CA GLY A 70 -3.34 6.94 -11.97
C GLY A 70 -3.13 5.75 -12.92
N ALA A 71 -2.12 5.81 -13.78
CA ALA A 71 -1.78 4.76 -14.72
C ALA A 71 -1.36 3.43 -14.04
N ASP A 72 -0.84 3.49 -12.81
CA ASP A 72 -0.40 2.31 -12.06
C ASP A 72 -1.47 1.80 -11.08
N MET A 73 -2.61 2.49 -10.98
CA MET A 73 -3.69 2.14 -10.04
C MET A 73 -4.21 0.71 -10.18
N PRO A 74 -4.35 0.11 -11.38
CA PRO A 74 -4.79 -1.29 -11.50
C PRO A 74 -3.87 -2.26 -10.75
N VAL A 75 -2.55 -2.02 -10.80
CA VAL A 75 -1.56 -2.82 -10.06
C VAL A 75 -1.75 -2.63 -8.55
N VAL A 76 -1.91 -1.39 -8.09
CA VAL A 76 -2.13 -1.09 -6.67
C VAL A 76 -3.38 -1.79 -6.13
N VAL A 77 -4.48 -1.81 -6.89
CA VAL A 77 -5.70 -2.51 -6.48
C VAL A 77 -5.45 -4.01 -6.30
N SER A 78 -4.68 -4.63 -7.21
CA SER A 78 -4.29 -6.04 -7.11
C SER A 78 -3.40 -6.31 -5.89
N MET A 79 -2.47 -5.40 -5.56
CA MET A 79 -1.66 -5.50 -4.34
C MET A 79 -2.51 -5.40 -3.08
N LEU A 80 -3.45 -4.46 -3.04
CA LEU A 80 -4.38 -4.29 -1.91
C LEU A 80 -5.27 -5.53 -1.73
N ASN A 81 -5.61 -6.22 -2.82
CA ASN A 81 -6.29 -7.52 -2.77
C ASN A 81 -5.38 -8.63 -2.19
N SER A 82 -4.08 -8.60 -2.43
CA SER A 82 -3.15 -9.50 -1.73
C SER A 82 -3.12 -9.20 -0.23
N TYR A 83 -3.04 -7.92 0.16
CA TYR A 83 -3.00 -7.53 1.57
C TYR A 83 -4.28 -7.87 2.34
N SER A 84 -5.46 -7.78 1.73
CA SER A 84 -6.70 -8.24 2.37
C SER A 84 -6.68 -9.75 2.64
N GLY A 85 -6.11 -10.54 1.73
CA GLY A 85 -5.90 -11.99 1.92
C GLY A 85 -4.98 -12.31 3.10
N TRP A 86 -3.82 -11.65 3.19
CA TRP A 86 -2.90 -11.81 4.33
C TRP A 86 -3.52 -11.36 5.67
N ALA A 87 -4.30 -10.28 5.66
CA ALA A 87 -5.03 -9.83 6.84
C ALA A 87 -6.09 -10.87 7.28
N ALA A 88 -6.83 -11.46 6.33
CA ALA A 88 -7.79 -12.51 6.61
C ALA A 88 -7.12 -13.77 7.18
N ALA A 89 -5.96 -14.17 6.65
CA ALA A 89 -5.18 -15.29 7.18
C ALA A 89 -4.69 -15.03 8.61
N ALA A 90 -4.19 -13.83 8.90
CA ALA A 90 -3.76 -13.42 10.23
C ALA A 90 -4.93 -13.47 11.24
N LEU A 91 -6.11 -12.97 10.85
CA LEU A 91 -7.33 -13.10 11.66
C LEU A 91 -7.73 -14.57 11.84
N GLY A 92 -7.58 -15.39 10.81
CA GLY A 92 -7.80 -16.83 10.88
C GLY A 92 -6.97 -17.52 11.95
N PHE A 93 -5.70 -17.12 12.13
CA PHE A 93 -4.86 -17.61 13.23
C PHE A 93 -5.37 -17.15 14.60
N THR A 94 -5.82 -15.89 14.73
CA THR A 94 -6.37 -15.39 16.01
C THR A 94 -7.69 -16.03 16.42
N LEU A 95 -8.47 -16.48 15.43
CA LEU A 95 -9.79 -17.10 15.62
C LEU A 95 -9.75 -18.63 15.52
N GLU A 96 -8.56 -19.22 15.35
CA GLU A 96 -8.36 -20.66 15.11
C GLU A 96 -9.23 -21.24 13.98
N ASN A 97 -9.49 -20.42 12.95
CA ASN A 97 -10.38 -20.77 11.85
C ASN A 97 -9.58 -21.19 10.61
N ILE A 98 -9.51 -22.50 10.36
CA ILE A 98 -8.78 -23.10 9.25
C ILE A 98 -9.28 -22.58 7.89
N ALA A 99 -10.59 -22.36 7.73
CA ALA A 99 -11.13 -21.87 6.47
C ALA A 99 -10.61 -20.45 6.16
N LEU A 100 -10.56 -19.56 7.15
CA LEU A 100 -9.99 -18.21 6.99
C LEU A 100 -8.48 -18.24 6.72
N ILE A 101 -7.74 -19.15 7.35
CA ILE A 101 -6.31 -19.34 7.10
C ILE A 101 -6.07 -19.77 5.64
N ILE A 102 -6.76 -20.82 5.19
CA ILE A 102 -6.55 -21.37 3.84
C ILE A 102 -7.01 -20.38 2.77
N THR A 103 -8.23 -19.83 2.91
CA THR A 103 -8.77 -18.89 1.92
C THR A 103 -7.98 -17.58 1.90
N GLY A 104 -7.58 -17.05 3.06
CA GLY A 104 -6.74 -15.86 3.16
C GLY A 104 -5.37 -16.05 2.50
N ALA A 105 -4.69 -17.18 2.77
CA ALA A 105 -3.40 -17.49 2.16
C ALA A 105 -3.50 -17.69 0.63
N LEU A 106 -4.58 -18.32 0.15
CA LEU A 106 -4.84 -18.51 -1.27
C LEU A 106 -5.07 -17.17 -1.99
N VAL A 107 -5.91 -16.29 -1.43
CA VAL A 107 -6.18 -14.96 -1.99
C VAL A 107 -4.92 -14.08 -1.92
N GLY A 108 -4.19 -14.13 -0.80
CA GLY A 108 -2.96 -13.37 -0.58
C GLY A 108 -1.86 -13.72 -1.58
N SER A 109 -1.56 -15.02 -1.73
CA SER A 109 -0.56 -15.50 -2.68
C SER A 109 -0.96 -15.25 -4.14
N SER A 110 -2.21 -15.52 -4.50
CA SER A 110 -2.74 -15.26 -5.85
C SER A 110 -2.65 -13.77 -6.22
N GLY A 111 -3.03 -12.87 -5.31
CA GLY A 111 -2.95 -11.42 -5.53
C GLY A 111 -1.52 -10.94 -5.73
N ALA A 112 -0.54 -11.49 -5.00
CA ALA A 112 0.87 -11.14 -5.16
C ALA A 112 1.41 -11.57 -6.54
N ILE A 113 1.08 -12.79 -6.98
CA ILE A 113 1.48 -13.31 -8.30
C ILE A 113 0.82 -12.50 -9.42
N LEU A 114 -0.48 -12.23 -9.31
CA LEU A 114 -1.20 -11.42 -10.30
C LEU A 114 -0.57 -10.03 -10.42
N SER A 115 -0.28 -9.39 -9.30
CA SER A 115 0.33 -8.06 -9.31
C SER A 115 1.73 -8.05 -9.93
N TYR A 116 2.52 -9.11 -9.72
CA TYR A 116 3.81 -9.29 -10.38
C TYR A 116 3.66 -9.44 -11.91
N ILE A 117 2.72 -10.27 -12.35
CA ILE A 117 2.45 -10.47 -13.78
C ILE A 117 1.95 -9.16 -14.43
N MET A 118 1.10 -8.39 -13.75
CA MET A 118 0.63 -7.09 -14.23
C MET A 118 1.79 -6.10 -14.38
N CYS A 119 2.70 -6.03 -13.41
CA CYS A 119 3.91 -5.19 -13.51
C CYS A 119 4.76 -5.57 -14.72
N LYS A 120 4.98 -6.88 -14.91
CA LYS A 120 5.75 -7.42 -16.04
C LYS A 120 5.09 -7.12 -17.39
N GLY A 121 3.77 -7.26 -17.48
CA GLY A 121 3.00 -6.93 -18.68
C GLY A 121 3.03 -5.44 -19.04
N MET A 122 3.21 -4.57 -18.04
CA MET A 122 3.37 -3.12 -18.21
C MET A 122 4.84 -2.69 -18.42
N ASN A 123 5.77 -3.63 -18.49
CA ASN A 123 7.22 -3.38 -18.60
C ASN A 123 7.77 -2.43 -17.51
N ARG A 124 7.16 -2.46 -16.32
CA ARG A 124 7.56 -1.64 -15.16
C ARG A 124 7.90 -2.54 -13.98
N SER A 125 8.92 -2.17 -13.22
CA SER A 125 9.29 -2.94 -12.02
C SER A 125 8.25 -2.75 -10.92
N PHE A 126 7.96 -3.82 -10.18
CA PHE A 126 7.11 -3.79 -8.98
C PHE A 126 7.53 -2.70 -7.98
N VAL A 127 8.85 -2.55 -7.79
CA VAL A 127 9.45 -1.58 -6.87
C VAL A 127 9.21 -0.13 -7.35
N SER A 128 9.30 0.14 -8.66
CA SER A 128 9.06 1.47 -9.21
C SER A 128 7.59 1.89 -9.16
N VAL A 129 6.67 0.92 -9.16
CA VAL A 129 5.23 1.16 -8.96
C VAL A 129 4.92 1.49 -7.50
N ILE A 130 5.44 0.72 -6.54
CA ILE A 130 5.18 0.96 -5.11
C ILE A 130 5.86 2.23 -4.59
N LEU A 131 7.07 2.53 -5.05
CA LEU A 131 7.79 3.74 -4.63
C LEU A 131 7.33 5.01 -5.34
N GLY A 132 6.32 4.92 -6.24
CA GLY A 132 5.68 6.08 -6.87
C GLY A 132 6.68 7.05 -7.48
N GLY A 133 7.52 6.60 -8.41
CA GLY A 133 8.41 7.48 -9.19
C GLY A 133 9.87 7.06 -9.36
N PHE A 134 10.34 5.96 -8.77
CA PHE A 134 11.73 5.49 -8.93
C PHE A 134 11.96 4.73 -10.26
N GLY A 135 11.67 5.36 -11.39
CA GLY A 135 11.86 4.72 -12.70
C GLY A 135 11.68 5.60 -13.93
N ALA A 136 11.43 6.89 -13.78
CA ALA A 136 11.40 7.83 -14.89
C ALA A 136 12.74 8.59 -15.08
N GLU A 137 13.81 8.16 -14.42
CA GLU A 137 15.12 8.86 -14.45
C GLU A 137 16.17 8.18 -15.33
N ALA A 138 15.75 7.42 -16.34
CA ALA A 138 16.67 6.85 -17.33
C ALA A 138 16.19 6.92 -18.79
N GLY A 139 15.21 7.78 -19.15
CA GLY A 139 14.73 7.78 -20.53
C GLY A 139 14.00 9.00 -21.10
N ALA A 140 13.79 10.09 -20.35
CA ALA A 140 13.01 11.25 -20.88
C ALA A 140 13.77 12.58 -20.82
N ALA A 141 15.10 12.54 -21.00
CA ALA A 141 15.89 13.71 -21.39
C ALA A 141 16.13 13.69 -22.91
N ALA A 142 15.06 13.77 -23.70
CA ALA A 142 15.14 14.12 -25.11
C ALA A 142 13.77 14.60 -25.60
N GLY A 143 13.67 15.88 -25.93
CA GLY A 143 12.54 16.44 -26.67
C GLY A 143 11.73 17.48 -25.92
N GLY A 144 12.37 18.59 -25.55
CA GLY A 144 11.65 19.86 -25.47
C GLY A 144 11.07 20.19 -26.85
N GLY A 145 9.75 20.28 -26.94
CA GLY A 145 9.03 20.70 -28.14
C GLY A 145 7.89 21.60 -27.70
N ALA A 146 8.04 22.88 -28.02
CA ALA A 146 7.20 23.97 -27.58
C ALA A 146 5.73 23.82 -27.98
N VAL A 147 4.90 24.50 -27.20
CA VAL A 147 3.55 24.96 -27.52
C VAL A 147 3.58 25.75 -28.83
N GLU A 148 2.93 25.25 -29.88
CA GLU A 148 1.95 25.93 -30.77
C GLU A 148 1.04 24.87 -31.42
#